data_AF-A0A4Q2XGK7-F1
#
_entry.id   AF-A0A4Q2XGK7-F1
#
_cell.length_a   1.000
_cell.length_b   1.000
_cell.length_c   1.000
_cell.angle_alpha   90.00
_cell.angle_beta   90.00
_cell.angle_gamma   90.00
#
_symmetry.space_group_name_H-M   'P 1'
#
loop_
_entity.id
_entity.type
_entity.pdbx_description
1 polymer ?
#
loop_
_entity_poly.entity_id
_entity_poly.type
_entity_poly.pdbx_seq_one_letter_code
_entity_poly.pdbx_strand_id
1 'polypeptide(L)'
;MQPVSYGLIRSRNTMSVRVGNYAGMENVMEVRRMAGFNKPMKDSPTSYLGPWDASPWEVATAYTIFPNEGVRYRPYLISEIKDRDGNVLYPPDGTSPRLSYQATKAGSAWSVSKILNEVATRGTAASVKRLGFDKPCGGKTGTTNDFKDAWFAGFTSNLTCAVWVGFDTPKKTIQGGYGSTLSLPVWVDIMKTADRLGYKAGQLNANIGLVEMELCTLSGKRATAGCREAHTASIDKVPADIALPANDLCPIHPARAQAVDESSIPPAPPESPPLRALPVEQPQAPPRALPVE
;
A
#
# COMPACT_ATOMS: atom_id res chain seq x y z
N MET A 1 -17.97 -2.58 11.26
CA MET A 1 -17.20 -2.43 10.00
C MET A 1 -15.79 -2.97 10.26
N GLN A 2 -15.10 -3.56 9.28
CA GLN A 2 -13.74 -4.11 9.46
C GLN A 2 -12.76 -3.30 8.60
N PRO A 3 -11.50 -3.08 9.04
CA PRO A 3 -10.52 -2.31 8.28
C PRO A 3 -10.06 -3.07 7.02
N VAL A 4 -9.56 -2.35 6.02
CA VAL A 4 -9.02 -2.94 4.78
C VAL A 4 -7.90 -3.95 5.07
N SER A 5 -7.10 -3.70 6.10
CA SER A 5 -6.05 -4.62 6.57
C SER A 5 -6.61 -6.01 6.90
N TYR A 6 -7.77 -6.10 7.55
CA TYR A 6 -8.42 -7.38 7.85
C TYR A 6 -8.71 -8.18 6.57
N GLY A 7 -9.18 -7.49 5.53
CA GLY A 7 -9.46 -8.10 4.23
C GLY A 7 -8.24 -8.76 3.62
N LEU A 8 -7.10 -8.08 3.63
CA LEU A 8 -5.84 -8.62 3.11
C LEU A 8 -5.27 -9.73 3.99
N ILE A 9 -5.27 -9.56 5.32
CA ILE A 9 -4.78 -10.54 6.31
C ILE A 9 -5.54 -11.88 6.20
N ARG A 10 -6.86 -11.80 6.01
CA ARG A 10 -7.76 -12.97 5.93
C ARG A 10 -8.11 -13.38 4.51
N SER A 11 -7.54 -12.72 3.49
CA SER A 11 -7.79 -13.01 2.07
C SER A 11 -9.28 -13.01 1.69
N ARG A 12 -10.03 -11.99 2.12
CA ARG A 12 -11.50 -11.90 1.92
C ARG A 12 -11.84 -11.35 0.53
N ASN A 13 -12.28 -12.23 -0.37
CA ASN A 13 -12.64 -11.88 -1.76
C ASN A 13 -13.61 -10.70 -1.88
N THR A 14 -14.66 -10.64 -1.06
CA THR A 14 -15.66 -9.56 -1.10
C THR A 14 -15.08 -8.20 -0.73
N MET A 15 -14.09 -8.16 0.16
CA MET A 15 -13.37 -6.93 0.49
C MET A 15 -12.41 -6.53 -0.62
N SER A 16 -11.71 -7.49 -1.25
CA SER A 16 -10.85 -7.22 -2.41
C SER A 16 -11.63 -6.55 -3.55
N VAL A 17 -12.84 -7.04 -3.86
CA VAL A 17 -13.70 -6.43 -4.88
C VAL A 17 -14.12 -5.01 -4.51
N ARG A 18 -14.49 -4.77 -3.23
CA ARG A 18 -14.88 -3.42 -2.77
C ARG A 18 -13.70 -2.44 -2.83
N VAL A 19 -12.52 -2.86 -2.40
CA VAL A 19 -11.31 -2.04 -2.46
C VAL A 19 -10.91 -1.76 -3.91
N GLY A 20 -10.96 -2.78 -4.78
CA GLY A 20 -10.71 -2.60 -6.21
C GLY A 20 -11.70 -1.64 -6.87
N ASN A 21 -12.99 -1.77 -6.59
CA ASN A 21 -14.01 -0.84 -7.08
C ASN A 21 -13.80 0.59 -6.56
N TYR A 22 -13.40 0.74 -5.30
CA TYR A 22 -13.08 2.05 -4.73
C TYR A 22 -11.85 2.68 -5.39
N ALA A 23 -10.82 1.88 -5.66
CA ALA A 23 -9.60 2.34 -6.34
C ALA A 23 -9.85 2.65 -7.84
N GLY A 24 -10.78 1.94 -8.48
CA GLY A 24 -11.02 2.02 -9.91
C GLY A 24 -10.13 1.07 -10.71
N MET A 25 -10.71 0.43 -11.74
CA MET A 25 -10.00 -0.61 -12.51
C MET A 25 -8.77 -0.05 -13.23
N GLU A 26 -8.87 1.14 -13.83
CA GLU A 26 -7.78 1.81 -14.53
C GLU A 26 -6.53 1.96 -13.64
N ASN A 27 -6.71 2.45 -12.41
CA ASN A 27 -5.62 2.59 -11.44
C ASN A 27 -5.02 1.22 -11.07
N VAL A 28 -5.85 0.18 -10.94
CA VAL A 28 -5.37 -1.19 -10.67
C VAL A 28 -4.57 -1.72 -11.84
N MET A 29 -5.01 -1.50 -13.09
CA MET A 29 -4.28 -1.92 -14.29
C MET A 29 -2.94 -1.21 -14.41
N GLU A 30 -2.89 0.08 -14.09
CA GLU A 30 -1.66 0.87 -14.18
C GLU A 30 -0.63 0.40 -13.15
N VAL A 31 -1.02 0.24 -11.88
CA VAL A 31 -0.13 -0.32 -10.84
C VAL A 31 0.34 -1.72 -11.22
N ARG A 32 -0.56 -2.56 -11.76
CA ARG A 32 -0.24 -3.92 -12.24
C ARG A 32 0.84 -3.89 -13.33
N ARG A 33 0.69 -3.04 -14.33
CA ARG A 33 1.65 -2.87 -15.43
C ARG A 33 2.99 -2.36 -14.92
N MET A 34 2.96 -1.33 -14.07
CA MET A 34 4.17 -0.74 -13.50
C MET A 34 4.89 -1.69 -12.54
N ALA A 35 4.17 -2.60 -11.88
CA ALA A 35 4.71 -3.70 -11.08
C ALA A 35 5.29 -4.85 -11.94
N GLY A 36 5.14 -4.82 -13.27
CA GLY A 36 5.80 -5.73 -14.20
C GLY A 36 4.97 -6.91 -14.67
N PHE A 37 3.65 -6.91 -14.44
CA PHE A 37 2.73 -7.85 -15.09
C PHE A 37 2.36 -7.34 -16.48
N ASN A 38 2.82 -8.02 -17.52
CA ASN A 38 2.65 -7.57 -18.90
C ASN A 38 1.54 -8.32 -19.67
N LYS A 39 1.04 -9.43 -19.13
CA LYS A 39 -0.03 -10.20 -19.76
C LYS A 39 -1.34 -9.39 -19.80
N PRO A 40 -2.24 -9.63 -20.76
CA PRO A 40 -3.57 -9.02 -20.76
C PRO A 40 -4.35 -9.35 -19.47
N MET A 41 -5.19 -8.43 -19.02
CA MET A 41 -6.17 -8.67 -17.96
C MET A 41 -7.51 -8.12 -18.42
N LYS A 42 -8.58 -8.87 -18.14
CA LYS A 42 -9.93 -8.44 -18.49
C LYS A 42 -10.31 -7.20 -17.67
N ASP A 43 -10.93 -6.22 -18.32
CA ASP A 43 -11.61 -5.12 -17.63
C ASP A 43 -12.91 -5.64 -17.01
N SER A 44 -12.82 -6.14 -15.78
CA SER A 44 -13.95 -6.69 -15.03
C SER A 44 -13.62 -6.78 -13.55
N PRO A 45 -14.56 -6.51 -12.62
CA PRO A 45 -14.33 -6.67 -11.18
C PRO A 45 -13.87 -8.07 -10.76
N THR A 46 -14.16 -9.10 -11.56
CA THR A 46 -13.63 -10.46 -11.36
C THR A 46 -12.10 -10.51 -11.39
N SER A 47 -11.45 -9.59 -12.10
CA SER A 47 -10.00 -9.52 -12.22
C SER A 47 -9.29 -9.22 -10.89
N TYR A 48 -10.00 -8.58 -9.94
CA TYR A 48 -9.48 -8.37 -8.57
C TYR A 48 -9.28 -9.66 -7.78
N LEU A 49 -9.82 -10.79 -8.25
CA LEU A 49 -9.67 -12.11 -7.63
C LEU A 49 -8.54 -12.94 -8.24
N GLY A 50 -7.84 -12.42 -9.25
CA GLY A 50 -6.72 -13.10 -9.90
C GLY A 50 -7.05 -14.27 -10.85
N PRO A 51 -8.14 -14.24 -11.67
CA PRO A 51 -8.41 -15.29 -12.66
C PRO A 51 -7.53 -15.15 -13.92
N TRP A 52 -6.30 -14.65 -13.77
CA TRP A 52 -5.37 -14.37 -14.87
C TRP A 52 -3.99 -14.92 -14.55
N ASP A 53 -3.28 -15.34 -15.60
CA ASP A 53 -2.02 -16.04 -15.45
C ASP A 53 -0.85 -15.10 -15.19
N ALA A 54 0.13 -15.57 -14.41
CA ALA A 54 1.41 -14.92 -14.23
C ALA A 54 2.50 -15.98 -14.06
N SER A 55 3.69 -15.70 -14.57
CA SER A 55 4.87 -16.53 -14.29
C SER A 55 5.41 -16.25 -12.88
N PRO A 56 6.11 -17.21 -12.23
CA PRO A 56 6.81 -16.94 -10.98
C PRO A 56 7.79 -15.76 -11.07
N TRP A 57 8.39 -15.56 -12.26
CA TRP A 57 9.25 -14.41 -12.54
C TRP A 57 8.50 -13.07 -12.42
N GLU A 58 7.32 -12.95 -13.04
CA GLU A 58 6.50 -11.75 -12.95
C GLU A 58 6.02 -11.51 -11.51
N VAL A 59 5.59 -12.56 -10.81
CA VAL A 59 5.12 -12.44 -9.41
C VAL A 59 6.26 -12.01 -8.49
N ALA A 60 7.43 -12.65 -8.58
CA ALA A 60 8.60 -12.27 -7.78
C ALA A 60 9.01 -10.83 -8.07
N THR A 61 9.03 -10.44 -9.35
CA THR A 61 9.34 -9.07 -9.77
C THR A 61 8.34 -8.06 -9.19
N ALA A 62 7.05 -8.33 -9.27
CA ALA A 62 6.01 -7.44 -8.75
C ALA A 62 6.08 -7.29 -7.23
N TYR A 63 6.41 -8.34 -6.50
CA TYR A 63 6.55 -8.28 -5.04
C TYR A 63 7.75 -7.45 -4.59
N THR A 64 8.74 -7.18 -5.46
CA THR A 64 9.88 -6.33 -5.12
C THR A 64 9.49 -4.90 -4.78
N ILE A 65 8.31 -4.42 -5.21
CA ILE A 65 7.89 -3.04 -4.92
C ILE A 65 7.66 -2.80 -3.43
N PHE A 66 7.31 -3.83 -2.66
CA PHE A 66 6.97 -3.67 -1.24
C PHE A 66 8.20 -3.39 -0.35
N PRO A 67 9.30 -4.16 -0.43
CA PRO A 67 10.52 -3.82 0.30
C PRO A 67 11.28 -2.63 -0.32
N ASN A 68 10.96 -2.21 -1.55
CA ASN A 68 11.65 -1.13 -2.26
C ASN A 68 10.78 0.14 -2.43
N GLU A 69 9.90 0.45 -1.47
CA GLU A 69 9.21 1.75 -1.42
C GLU A 69 8.41 2.09 -2.71
N GLY A 70 7.83 1.07 -3.33
CA GLY A 70 7.05 1.20 -4.57
C GLY A 70 7.88 1.16 -5.85
N VAL A 71 9.20 1.07 -5.75
CA VAL A 71 10.11 0.96 -6.90
C VAL A 71 10.27 -0.49 -7.34
N ARG A 72 10.00 -0.75 -8.61
CA ARG A 72 10.36 -2.00 -9.26
C ARG A 72 11.68 -1.83 -10.00
N TYR A 73 12.66 -2.67 -9.68
CA TYR A 73 13.85 -2.81 -10.50
C TYR A 73 13.65 -3.91 -11.55
N ARG A 74 14.07 -3.66 -12.79
CA ARG A 74 14.09 -4.71 -13.81
C ARG A 74 15.09 -5.80 -13.38
N PRO A 75 14.66 -7.06 -13.22
CA PRO A 75 15.58 -8.12 -12.86
C PRO A 75 16.53 -8.44 -14.02
N TYR A 76 17.73 -8.90 -13.68
CA TYR A 76 18.78 -9.28 -14.62
C TYR A 76 19.48 -10.56 -14.14
N LEU A 77 20.06 -11.33 -15.07
CA LEU A 77 20.80 -12.56 -14.77
C LEU A 77 22.30 -12.42 -15.05
N ILE A 78 22.67 -11.57 -16.00
CA ILE A 78 24.06 -11.32 -16.39
C ILE A 78 24.57 -10.19 -15.52
N SER A 79 25.49 -10.50 -14.60
CA SER A 79 26.18 -9.49 -13.81
C SER A 79 27.35 -8.91 -14.58
N GLU A 80 28.15 -9.73 -15.27
CA GLU A 80 29.38 -9.30 -15.93
C GLU A 80 29.59 -10.01 -17.26
N ILE A 81 30.17 -9.31 -18.25
CA ILE A 81 30.68 -9.89 -19.50
C ILE A 81 32.13 -9.44 -19.66
N LYS A 82 33.04 -10.39 -19.90
CA LYS A 82 34.46 -10.15 -20.18
C LYS A 82 34.83 -10.69 -21.55
N ASP A 83 35.80 -10.07 -22.22
CA ASP A 83 36.42 -10.63 -23.42
C ASP A 83 37.47 -11.71 -23.08
N ARG A 84 38.14 -12.24 -24.11
CA ARG A 84 39.17 -13.29 -23.97
C ARG A 84 40.39 -12.83 -23.16
N ASP A 85 40.67 -11.54 -23.17
CA ASP A 85 41.84 -10.92 -22.55
C ASP A 85 41.53 -10.47 -21.11
N GLY A 86 40.30 -10.67 -20.66
CA GLY A 86 39.82 -10.31 -19.32
C GLY A 86 39.27 -8.89 -19.22
N ASN A 87 39.17 -8.14 -20.32
CA ASN A 87 38.60 -6.79 -20.31
C ASN A 87 37.09 -6.85 -20.09
N VAL A 88 36.59 -6.02 -19.19
CA VAL A 88 35.17 -5.94 -18.84
C VAL A 88 34.40 -5.21 -19.95
N LEU A 89 33.52 -5.92 -20.64
CA LEU A 89 32.61 -5.38 -21.66
C LEU A 89 31.26 -4.96 -21.06
N TYR A 90 30.84 -5.63 -19.98
CA TYR A 90 29.66 -5.29 -19.20
C TYR A 90 30.00 -5.43 -17.71
N PRO A 91 29.96 -4.34 -16.92
CA PRO A 91 30.49 -4.34 -15.55
C PRO A 91 29.58 -5.03 -14.51
N PRO A 92 30.17 -5.69 -13.49
CA PRO A 92 29.50 -6.53 -12.49
C PRO A 92 28.49 -5.82 -11.56
N ASP A 93 28.42 -4.49 -11.56
CA ASP A 93 28.09 -3.75 -10.34
C ASP A 93 27.41 -2.39 -10.57
N GLY A 94 26.22 -2.36 -11.17
CA GLY A 94 25.30 -1.22 -11.00
C GLY A 94 25.78 0.15 -11.50
N THR A 95 26.92 0.21 -12.18
CA THR A 95 27.42 1.38 -12.92
C THR A 95 26.55 1.65 -14.16
N SER A 96 25.94 0.60 -14.71
CA SER A 96 24.82 0.75 -15.65
C SER A 96 23.56 1.17 -14.88
N PRO A 97 22.86 2.24 -15.29
CA PRO A 97 21.64 2.69 -14.63
C PRO A 97 20.64 1.53 -14.50
N ARG A 98 20.27 1.20 -13.27
CA ARG A 98 19.24 0.18 -13.04
C ARG A 98 17.93 0.71 -13.59
N LEU A 99 17.38 0.03 -14.60
CA LEU A 99 16.09 0.41 -15.15
C LEU A 99 15.02 0.17 -14.07
N SER A 100 14.53 1.27 -13.50
CA SER A 100 13.56 1.28 -12.41
C SER A 100 12.24 1.91 -12.84
N TYR A 101 11.14 1.46 -12.24
CA TYR A 101 9.81 1.97 -12.47
C TYR A 101 9.12 2.24 -11.14
N GLN A 102 8.62 3.47 -10.93
CA GLN A 102 7.79 3.78 -9.76
C GLN A 102 6.39 3.21 -9.96
N ALA A 103 6.08 2.08 -9.31
CA ALA A 103 4.80 1.41 -9.47
C ALA A 103 3.71 1.98 -8.57
N THR A 104 4.08 2.51 -7.40
CA THR A 104 3.14 3.13 -6.46
C THR A 104 3.89 4.09 -5.54
N LYS A 105 3.17 4.88 -4.74
CA LYS A 105 3.79 5.77 -3.74
C LYS A 105 4.52 4.96 -2.66
N ALA A 106 5.60 5.52 -2.11
CA ALA A 106 6.39 4.88 -1.07
C ALA A 106 5.55 4.55 0.17
N GLY A 107 4.70 5.47 0.61
CA GLY A 107 3.78 5.25 1.73
C GLY A 107 2.79 4.12 1.47
N SER A 108 2.22 4.05 0.26
CA SER A 108 1.30 2.97 -0.12
C SER A 108 1.99 1.60 -0.08
N ALA A 109 3.20 1.49 -0.66
CA ALA A 109 3.98 0.25 -0.63
C ALA A 109 4.32 -0.17 0.80
N TRP A 110 4.72 0.79 1.64
CA TRP A 110 5.01 0.55 3.06
C TRP A 110 3.79 0.07 3.83
N SER A 111 2.64 0.73 3.66
CA SER A 111 1.39 0.34 4.33
C SER A 111 0.98 -1.08 3.95
N VAL A 112 1.07 -1.44 2.67
CA VAL A 112 0.79 -2.81 2.22
C VAL A 112 1.84 -3.80 2.76
N SER A 113 3.13 -3.43 2.78
CA SER A 113 4.20 -4.24 3.36
C SER A 113 3.96 -4.57 4.84
N LYS A 114 3.53 -3.58 5.64
CA LYS A 114 3.15 -3.78 7.05
C LYS A 114 2.00 -4.78 7.18
N ILE A 115 0.97 -4.67 6.33
CA ILE A 115 -0.17 -5.61 6.36
C ILE A 115 0.25 -7.01 5.86
N LEU A 116 1.16 -7.12 4.89
CA LEU A 116 1.70 -8.39 4.42
C LEU A 116 2.59 -9.07 5.49
N ASN A 117 3.26 -8.29 6.33
CA ASN A 117 3.90 -8.83 7.54
C ASN A 117 2.85 -9.41 8.50
N GLU A 118 1.70 -8.75 8.67
CA GLU A 118 0.60 -9.29 9.47
C GLU A 118 -0.01 -10.58 8.88
N VAL A 119 0.00 -10.75 7.55
CA VAL A 119 -0.38 -12.02 6.92
C VAL A 119 0.53 -13.16 7.39
N ALA A 120 1.84 -12.90 7.48
CA ALA A 120 2.86 -13.86 7.91
C ALA A 120 2.87 -14.12 9.42
N THR A 121 2.43 -13.16 10.25
CA THR A 121 2.41 -13.31 11.70
C THR A 121 1.08 -13.83 12.26
N ARG A 122 -0.05 -13.36 11.73
CA ARG A 122 -1.40 -13.67 12.25
C ARG A 122 -2.46 -14.00 11.20
N GLY A 123 -2.11 -13.93 9.92
CA GLY A 123 -3.02 -14.19 8.80
C GLY A 123 -2.91 -15.60 8.22
N THR A 124 -3.20 -15.71 6.93
CA THR A 124 -3.20 -17.00 6.21
C THR A 124 -1.83 -17.66 6.11
N ALA A 125 -0.75 -16.92 6.37
CA ALA A 125 0.63 -17.42 6.35
C ALA A 125 1.24 -17.57 7.76
N ALA A 126 0.44 -17.51 8.83
CA ALA A 126 0.93 -17.60 10.22
C ALA A 126 1.73 -18.87 10.55
N SER A 127 1.65 -19.92 9.71
CA SER A 127 2.47 -21.13 9.85
C SER A 127 3.96 -20.91 9.56
N VAL A 128 4.38 -19.79 8.96
CA VAL A 128 5.79 -19.44 8.71
C VAL A 128 6.65 -19.67 9.97
N LYS A 129 6.20 -19.17 11.13
CA LYS A 129 6.93 -19.33 12.39
C LYS A 129 7.03 -20.79 12.84
N ARG A 130 5.95 -21.57 12.68
CA ARG A 130 5.96 -23.01 13.03
C ARG A 130 6.84 -23.83 12.11
N LEU A 131 7.07 -23.37 10.87
CA LEU A 131 7.98 -23.97 9.90
C LEU A 131 9.46 -23.61 10.17
N GLY A 132 9.73 -22.84 11.23
CA GLY A 132 11.08 -22.52 11.69
C GLY A 132 11.72 -21.32 11.01
N PHE A 133 10.91 -20.36 10.52
CA PHE A 133 11.39 -19.05 10.10
C PHE A 133 10.75 -17.96 10.98
N ASP A 134 11.55 -17.36 11.85
CA ASP A 134 11.12 -16.41 12.89
C ASP A 134 11.52 -14.96 12.60
N LYS A 135 12.17 -14.72 11.45
CA LYS A 135 12.68 -13.40 11.07
C LYS A 135 11.59 -12.53 10.41
N PRO A 136 11.76 -11.19 10.41
CA PRO A 136 10.82 -10.29 9.76
C PRO A 136 10.65 -10.62 8.27
N CYS A 137 9.40 -10.85 7.86
CA CYS A 137 9.03 -11.08 6.48
C CYS A 137 7.59 -10.63 6.21
N GLY A 138 7.30 -10.34 4.95
CA GLY A 138 5.94 -10.12 4.45
C GLY A 138 5.62 -11.12 3.36
N GLY A 139 4.36 -11.51 3.22
CA GLY A 139 3.98 -12.39 2.13
C GLY A 139 2.50 -12.66 2.04
N LYS A 140 2.10 -13.35 0.97
CA LYS A 140 0.71 -13.69 0.70
C LYS A 140 0.59 -15.09 0.14
N THR A 141 -0.39 -15.82 0.66
CA THR A 141 -0.85 -17.08 0.09
C THR A 141 -1.78 -16.83 -1.09
N GLY A 142 -1.60 -17.58 -2.17
CA GLY A 142 -2.54 -17.69 -3.28
C GLY A 142 -3.01 -19.13 -3.44
N THR A 143 -4.30 -19.30 -3.75
CA THR A 143 -4.91 -20.61 -4.04
C THR A 143 -5.89 -20.40 -5.19
N THR A 144 -5.77 -21.14 -6.28
CA THR A 144 -6.75 -21.11 -7.37
C THR A 144 -7.93 -22.06 -7.07
N ASN A 145 -9.04 -21.88 -7.80
CA ASN A 145 -10.19 -22.77 -7.71
C ASN A 145 -9.76 -24.24 -7.91
N ASP A 146 -10.41 -25.16 -7.19
CA ASP A 146 -10.15 -26.60 -7.20
C ASP A 146 -8.73 -27.05 -6.78
N PHE A 147 -7.94 -26.20 -6.12
CA PHE A 147 -6.58 -26.55 -5.65
C PHE A 147 -5.62 -26.96 -6.77
N LYS A 148 -5.79 -26.35 -7.96
CA LYS A 148 -4.92 -26.61 -9.12
C LYS A 148 -3.55 -25.97 -8.93
N ASP A 149 -3.52 -24.78 -8.34
CA ASP A 149 -2.30 -24.01 -8.11
C ASP A 149 -2.22 -23.54 -6.67
N ALA A 150 -1.06 -23.78 -6.07
CA ALA A 150 -0.68 -23.22 -4.79
C ALA A 150 0.42 -22.19 -5.02
N TRP A 151 0.22 -20.99 -4.47
CA TRP A 151 1.18 -19.90 -4.55
C TRP A 151 1.57 -19.41 -3.17
N PHE A 152 2.84 -19.07 -3.03
CA PHE A 152 3.30 -18.21 -1.96
C PHE A 152 4.31 -17.20 -2.51
N ALA A 153 4.02 -15.92 -2.34
CA ALA A 153 4.93 -14.84 -2.70
C ALA A 153 5.22 -14.01 -1.47
N GLY A 154 6.50 -13.75 -1.21
CA GLY A 154 6.92 -13.05 -0.01
C GLY A 154 8.34 -12.53 -0.10
N PHE A 155 8.69 -11.71 0.87
CA PHE A 155 9.95 -11.01 0.93
C PHE A 155 10.46 -10.86 2.36
N THR A 156 11.76 -10.71 2.48
CA THR A 156 12.47 -10.16 3.64
C THR A 156 13.02 -8.77 3.24
N SER A 157 13.81 -8.14 4.11
CA SER A 157 14.50 -6.90 3.76
C SER A 157 15.50 -7.05 2.59
N ASN A 158 15.97 -8.26 2.31
CA ASN A 158 17.08 -8.50 1.37
C ASN A 158 16.77 -9.49 0.23
N LEU A 159 15.64 -10.21 0.29
CA LEU A 159 15.27 -11.17 -0.74
C LEU A 159 13.76 -11.21 -0.97
N THR A 160 13.34 -11.24 -2.23
CA THR A 160 11.96 -11.53 -2.64
C THR A 160 11.93 -12.88 -3.34
N CYS A 161 10.93 -13.71 -3.03
CA CYS A 161 10.75 -15.03 -3.64
C CYS A 161 9.27 -15.32 -3.88
N ALA A 162 8.98 -15.89 -5.04
CA ALA A 162 7.67 -16.44 -5.38
C ALA A 162 7.82 -17.94 -5.66
N VAL A 163 6.98 -18.75 -5.02
CA VAL A 163 6.92 -20.20 -5.18
C VAL A 163 5.54 -20.56 -5.71
N TRP A 164 5.54 -21.31 -6.81
CA TRP A 164 4.35 -21.97 -7.34
C TRP A 164 4.52 -23.48 -7.24
N VAL A 165 3.44 -24.16 -6.89
CA VAL A 165 3.33 -25.62 -6.90
C VAL A 165 2.03 -25.98 -7.62
N GLY A 166 2.15 -26.82 -8.65
CA GLY A 166 1.04 -27.31 -9.45
C GLY A 166 1.52 -28.36 -10.44
N PHE A 167 0.61 -28.86 -11.27
CA PHE A 167 0.92 -29.79 -12.36
C PHE A 167 0.95 -29.08 -13.71
N ASP A 168 1.83 -29.50 -14.61
CA ASP A 168 1.93 -28.95 -15.98
C ASP A 168 0.62 -29.10 -16.75
N THR A 169 -0.05 -30.25 -16.60
CA THR A 169 -1.44 -30.44 -17.01
C THR A 169 -2.35 -30.15 -15.82
N PRO A 170 -3.20 -29.10 -15.84
CA PRO A 170 -3.98 -28.71 -14.69
C PRO A 170 -4.86 -29.84 -14.16
N LYS A 171 -4.50 -30.36 -12.99
CA LYS A 171 -5.24 -31.38 -12.25
C LYS A 171 -5.30 -30.93 -10.79
N LYS A 172 -6.35 -31.35 -10.09
CA LYS A 172 -6.46 -31.11 -8.64
C LYS A 172 -5.23 -31.70 -7.96
N THR A 173 -4.45 -30.88 -7.26
CA THR A 173 -3.17 -31.30 -6.68
C THR A 173 -3.41 -32.34 -5.59
N ILE A 174 -3.99 -31.88 -4.48
CA ILE A 174 -4.46 -32.69 -3.36
C ILE A 174 -5.65 -31.98 -2.73
N GLN A 175 -6.53 -32.71 -2.05
CA GLN A 175 -7.57 -32.09 -1.24
C GLN A 175 -6.92 -31.28 -0.10
N GLY A 176 -7.16 -29.97 -0.05
CA GLY A 176 -6.51 -29.08 0.93
C GLY A 176 -5.11 -28.60 0.55
N GLY A 177 -4.74 -28.68 -0.74
CA GLY A 177 -3.50 -28.13 -1.30
C GLY A 177 -3.52 -26.60 -1.41
N TYR A 178 -3.64 -25.91 -0.28
CA TYR A 178 -3.58 -24.45 -0.22
C TYR A 178 -2.14 -23.95 -0.40
N GLY A 179 -1.96 -22.68 -0.79
CA GLY A 179 -0.65 -22.03 -0.79
C GLY A 179 0.13 -22.14 0.54
N SER A 180 -0.59 -22.19 1.66
CA SER A 180 0.00 -22.33 3.00
C SER A 180 0.52 -23.74 3.34
N THR A 181 0.08 -24.77 2.62
CA THR A 181 0.47 -26.18 2.88
C THR A 181 1.48 -26.70 1.87
N LEU A 182 1.46 -26.19 0.63
CA LEU A 182 2.34 -26.65 -0.45
C LEU A 182 3.50 -25.69 -0.71
N SER A 183 3.21 -24.45 -1.10
CA SER A 183 4.23 -23.50 -1.56
C SER A 183 4.97 -22.81 -0.42
N LEU A 184 4.29 -22.57 0.70
CA LEU A 184 4.87 -21.89 1.86
C LEU A 184 6.03 -22.67 2.51
N PRO A 185 5.95 -23.99 2.76
CA PRO A 185 7.10 -24.76 3.27
C PRO A 185 8.35 -24.63 2.38
N VAL A 186 8.19 -24.73 1.07
CA VAL A 186 9.29 -24.55 0.10
C VAL A 186 9.88 -23.13 0.20
N TRP A 187 9.02 -22.11 0.28
CA TRP A 187 9.47 -20.73 0.47
C TRP A 187 10.26 -20.56 1.78
N VAL A 188 9.82 -21.19 2.86
CA VAL A 188 10.52 -21.15 4.15
C VAL A 188 11.91 -21.78 4.05
N ASP A 189 12.03 -22.93 3.37
CA ASP A 189 13.34 -23.58 3.16
C ASP A 189 14.29 -22.73 2.32
N ILE A 190 13.78 -22.07 1.27
CA ILE A 190 14.54 -21.09 0.48
C ILE A 190 15.03 -19.95 1.38
N MET A 191 14.15 -19.34 2.18
CA MET A 191 14.51 -18.19 3.02
C MET A 191 15.49 -18.55 4.14
N LYS A 192 15.34 -19.72 4.76
CA LYS A 192 16.31 -20.25 5.74
C LYS A 192 17.67 -20.51 5.11
N THR A 193 17.70 -20.96 3.86
CA THR A 193 18.94 -21.21 3.13
C THR A 193 19.58 -19.90 2.69
N ALA A 194 18.79 -18.96 2.15
CA ALA A 194 19.25 -17.63 1.78
C ALA A 194 19.86 -16.90 2.99
N ASP A 195 19.25 -16.98 4.16
CA ASP A 195 19.81 -16.39 5.37
C ASP A 195 21.17 -17.00 5.74
N ARG A 196 21.33 -18.33 5.63
CA ARG A 196 22.62 -19.01 5.84
C ARG A 196 23.67 -18.57 4.83
N LEU A 197 23.27 -18.25 3.60
CA LEU A 197 24.14 -17.76 2.53
C LEU A 197 24.43 -16.25 2.58
N GLY A 198 23.95 -15.53 3.61
CA GLY A 198 24.27 -14.12 3.82
C GLY A 198 23.17 -13.13 3.41
N TYR A 199 22.05 -13.59 2.84
CA TYR A 199 20.87 -12.75 2.58
C TYR A 199 20.06 -12.56 3.87
N LYS A 200 20.67 -11.91 4.87
CA LYS A 200 20.11 -11.80 6.22
C LYS A 200 18.78 -11.05 6.21
N ALA A 201 17.75 -11.62 6.83
CA ALA A 201 16.48 -10.90 7.02
C ALA A 201 16.63 -9.90 8.18
N GLY A 202 16.74 -8.63 7.84
CA GLY A 202 16.71 -7.51 8.78
C GLY A 202 15.29 -7.02 9.05
N GLN A 203 15.19 -5.87 9.72
CA GLN A 203 13.91 -5.19 9.88
C GLN A 203 13.36 -4.78 8.51
N LEU A 204 12.03 -4.86 8.35
CA LEU A 204 11.33 -4.29 7.20
C LEU A 204 11.22 -2.78 7.40
N ASN A 205 12.37 -2.10 7.40
CA ASN A 205 12.44 -0.65 7.50
C ASN A 205 12.18 -0.07 6.12
N ALA A 206 11.37 0.99 6.06
CA ALA A 206 11.34 1.88 4.91
C ALA A 206 11.90 3.23 5.34
N ASN A 207 12.67 3.86 4.47
CA ASN A 207 13.23 5.18 4.63
C ASN A 207 12.18 6.25 4.30
N ILE A 208 10.99 6.11 4.90
CA ILE A 208 9.87 7.04 4.70
C ILE A 208 9.69 7.90 5.95
N GLY A 209 9.34 9.18 5.73
CA GLY A 209 8.89 10.04 6.80
C GLY A 209 7.55 9.54 7.33
N LEU A 210 7.46 9.29 8.64
CA LEU A 210 6.21 8.98 9.33
C LEU A 210 5.74 10.21 10.11
N VAL A 211 4.44 10.48 10.07
CA VAL A 211 3.78 11.51 10.89
C VAL A 211 2.77 10.85 11.82
N GLU A 212 2.72 11.34 13.06
CA GLU A 212 1.70 10.92 14.01
C GLU A 212 0.38 11.63 13.72
N MET A 213 -0.70 10.85 13.67
CA MET A 213 -2.03 11.34 13.38
C MET A 213 -3.06 10.66 14.27
N GLU A 214 -4.01 11.44 14.80
CA GLU A 214 -5.19 10.90 15.47
C GLU A 214 -6.25 10.55 14.41
N LEU A 215 -6.57 9.27 14.29
CA LEU A 215 -7.48 8.70 13.31
C LEU A 215 -8.70 8.08 14.00
N CYS A 216 -9.84 8.11 13.31
CA CYS A 216 -11.03 7.40 13.73
C CYS A 216 -10.95 5.94 13.26
N THR A 217 -11.03 4.98 14.18
CA THR A 217 -10.95 3.54 13.90
C THR A 217 -12.08 3.00 13.02
N LEU A 218 -13.21 3.72 12.92
CA LEU A 218 -14.34 3.36 12.07
C LEU A 218 -14.27 3.95 10.67
N SER A 219 -13.93 5.24 10.56
CA SER A 219 -13.91 5.93 9.26
C SER A 219 -12.55 5.91 8.55
N GLY A 220 -11.46 5.66 9.29
CA GLY A 220 -10.09 5.79 8.79
C GLY A 220 -9.63 7.22 8.54
N LYS A 221 -10.48 8.22 8.78
CA LYS A 221 -10.22 9.65 8.60
C LYS A 221 -9.73 10.32 9.88
N ARG A 222 -9.30 11.58 9.81
CA ARG A 222 -8.84 12.34 10.99
C ARG A 222 -9.94 12.36 12.06
N ALA A 223 -9.56 12.00 13.28
CA ALA A 223 -10.47 11.97 14.42
C ALA A 223 -10.99 13.38 14.74
N THR A 224 -12.22 13.46 15.21
CA THR A 224 -12.84 14.68 15.73
C THR A 224 -13.03 14.55 17.25
N ALA A 225 -13.49 15.61 17.90
CA ALA A 225 -13.93 15.53 19.31
C ALA A 225 -15.00 14.44 19.51
N GLY A 226 -15.91 14.25 18.55
CA GLY A 226 -16.90 13.18 18.59
C GLY A 226 -16.28 11.77 18.55
N CYS A 227 -15.15 11.58 17.88
CA CYS A 227 -14.43 10.30 17.89
C CYS A 227 -13.83 9.98 19.27
N ARG A 228 -13.30 11.00 19.96
CA ARG A 228 -12.74 10.84 21.32
C ARG A 228 -13.83 10.46 22.31
N GLU A 229 -14.97 11.15 22.26
CA GLU A 229 -16.15 10.85 23.08
C GLU A 229 -16.68 9.44 22.83
N ALA A 230 -16.72 9.02 21.57
CA ALA A 230 -17.16 7.67 21.20
C ALA A 230 -16.07 6.59 21.45
N HIS A 231 -14.91 6.95 22.01
CA HIS A 231 -13.75 6.06 22.18
C HIS A 231 -13.32 5.34 20.90
N THR A 232 -13.44 6.04 19.77
CA THR A 232 -13.01 5.55 18.44
C THR A 232 -11.81 6.31 17.89
N ALA A 233 -11.25 7.26 18.63
CA ALA A 233 -10.00 7.93 18.29
C ALA A 233 -8.79 7.07 18.66
N SER A 234 -7.82 6.95 17.76
CA SER A 234 -6.55 6.25 17.99
C SER A 234 -5.42 7.01 17.30
N ILE A 235 -4.29 7.15 17.99
CA ILE A 235 -3.07 7.69 17.40
C ILE A 235 -2.37 6.58 16.61
N ASP A 236 -1.98 6.87 15.37
CA ASP A 236 -1.17 5.98 14.53
C ASP A 236 -0.09 6.76 13.77
N LYS A 237 0.94 6.06 13.33
CA LYS A 237 2.02 6.60 12.48
C LYS A 237 1.71 6.27 11.03
N VAL A 238 1.47 7.30 10.23
CA VAL A 238 1.18 7.18 8.81
C VAL A 238 2.30 7.75 7.95
N PRO A 239 2.52 7.22 6.74
CA PRO A 239 3.49 7.82 5.81
C PRO A 239 3.10 9.25 5.44
N ALA A 240 4.08 10.15 5.47
CA ALA A 240 3.87 11.57 5.23
C ALA A 240 3.32 11.88 3.82
N ASP A 241 3.69 11.09 2.81
CA ASP A 241 3.28 11.24 1.40
C ASP A 241 1.83 10.83 1.13
N ILE A 242 1.19 10.13 2.06
CA ILE A 242 -0.24 9.77 2.04
C ILE A 242 -0.99 10.26 3.27
N ALA A 243 -0.38 11.17 4.05
CA ALA A 243 -1.00 11.75 5.23
C ALA A 243 -2.28 12.50 4.83
N LEU A 244 -3.36 12.31 5.60
CA LEU A 244 -4.63 12.94 5.28
C LEU A 244 -4.55 14.45 5.48
N PRO A 245 -5.13 15.27 4.59
CA PRO A 245 -5.26 16.71 4.81
C PRO A 245 -5.96 17.05 6.12
N ALA A 246 -5.67 18.23 6.69
CA ALA A 246 -6.24 18.65 7.98
C ALA A 246 -7.77 18.69 8.00
N ASN A 247 -8.40 18.94 6.84
CA ASN A 247 -9.84 19.01 6.66
C ASN A 247 -10.50 17.65 6.35
N ASP A 248 -9.75 16.56 6.18
CA ASP A 248 -10.32 15.24 5.94
C ASP A 248 -10.75 14.57 7.25
N LEU A 249 -11.75 15.19 7.88
CA LEU A 249 -12.30 14.82 9.18
C LEU A 249 -13.28 13.65 9.06
N CYS A 250 -13.43 12.92 10.17
CA CYS A 250 -14.38 11.83 10.30
C CYS A 250 -15.83 12.29 9.99
N PRO A 251 -16.52 11.68 9.01
CA PRO A 251 -17.92 12.00 8.71
C PRO A 251 -18.91 11.26 9.62
N ILE A 252 -18.46 10.25 10.37
CA ILE A 252 -19.32 9.41 11.22
C ILE A 252 -19.55 10.09 12.57
N HIS A 253 -18.50 10.67 13.14
CA HIS A 253 -18.57 11.38 14.41
C HIS A 253 -18.30 12.86 14.13
N PRO A 254 -19.33 13.70 13.98
CA PRO A 254 -19.12 15.12 13.79
C PRO A 254 -18.40 15.70 15.00
N ALA A 255 -17.61 16.75 14.78
CA ALA A 255 -17.19 17.61 15.86
C ALA A 255 -18.45 18.28 16.42
N ARG A 256 -19.07 17.67 17.44
CA ARG A 256 -20.01 18.42 18.28
C ARG A 256 -19.23 19.63 18.77
N ALA A 257 -19.83 20.82 18.68
CA ALA A 257 -19.32 21.96 19.42
C ALA A 257 -19.20 21.48 20.87
N GLN A 258 -17.96 21.27 21.34
CA GLN A 258 -17.76 21.11 22.76
C GLN A 258 -18.26 22.42 23.35
N ALA A 259 -19.18 22.32 24.32
CA ALA A 259 -19.54 23.48 25.11
C ALA A 259 -18.22 24.08 25.59
N VAL A 260 -17.92 25.29 25.16
CA VAL A 260 -16.80 26.05 25.72
C VAL A 260 -17.11 26.13 27.20
N ASP A 261 -16.16 25.75 28.05
CA ASP A 261 -16.27 26.05 29.46
C ASP A 261 -16.34 27.58 29.56
N GLU A 262 -17.51 28.12 29.91
CA GLU A 262 -17.72 29.57 29.98
C GLU A 262 -16.74 30.24 30.96
N SER A 263 -16.19 29.48 31.91
CA SER A 263 -15.15 29.97 32.83
C SER A 263 -13.79 30.17 32.16
N SER A 264 -13.58 29.60 30.96
CA SER A 264 -12.36 29.77 30.15
C SER A 264 -12.45 30.92 29.13
N ILE A 265 -13.63 31.56 29.01
CA ILE A 265 -13.82 32.69 28.11
C ILE A 265 -13.31 33.96 28.81
N PRO A 266 -12.28 34.64 28.28
CA PRO A 266 -11.87 35.93 28.83
C PRO A 266 -13.04 36.91 28.75
N PRO A 267 -13.25 37.76 29.77
CA PRO A 267 -14.36 38.70 29.79
C PRO A 267 -14.35 39.55 28.54
N ALA A 268 -15.53 39.71 27.93
CA ALA A 268 -15.68 40.49 26.72
C ALA A 268 -15.10 41.90 26.93
N PRO A 269 -14.28 42.42 26.01
CA PRO A 269 -13.86 43.81 26.08
C PRO A 269 -15.10 44.71 26.08
N PRO A 270 -15.06 45.87 26.77
CA PRO A 270 -16.19 46.79 26.83
C PRO A 270 -16.69 47.10 25.42
N GLU A 271 -18.01 47.06 25.23
CA GLU A 271 -18.65 47.31 23.95
C GLU A 271 -18.14 48.63 23.36
N SER A 272 -17.48 48.54 22.22
CA SER A 272 -17.17 49.73 21.44
C SER A 272 -18.47 50.30 20.89
N PRO A 273 -18.69 51.62 20.93
CA PRO A 273 -19.89 52.22 20.40
C PRO A 273 -20.08 51.81 18.94
N PRO A 274 -21.33 51.56 18.49
CA PRO A 274 -21.59 51.06 17.15
C PRO A 274 -20.95 51.98 16.11
N LEU A 275 -20.19 51.38 15.19
CA LEU A 275 -19.61 52.10 14.07
C LEU A 275 -20.74 52.77 13.29
N ARG A 276 -20.81 54.11 13.36
CA ARG A 276 -21.73 54.91 12.58
C ARG A 276 -21.38 54.72 11.11
N ALA A 277 -22.31 54.25 10.30
CA ALA A 277 -22.09 54.12 8.86
C ALA A 277 -21.70 55.50 8.29
N LEU A 278 -20.50 55.58 7.72
CA LEU A 278 -20.09 56.77 6.98
C LEU A 278 -20.84 56.79 5.64
N PRO A 279 -21.37 57.95 5.19
CA PRO A 279 -21.97 58.07 3.88
C PRO A 279 -20.95 57.66 2.81
N VAL A 280 -21.37 56.79 1.89
CA VAL A 280 -20.59 56.46 0.70
C VAL A 280 -20.61 57.68 -0.22
N GLU A 281 -19.45 58.28 -0.50
CA GLU A 281 -19.34 59.28 -1.56
C GLU A 281 -19.70 58.64 -2.90
N GLN A 282 -20.73 59.18 -3.56
CA GLN A 282 -21.12 58.72 -4.89
C GLN A 282 -20.03 59.10 -5.90
N PRO A 283 -19.54 58.15 -6.72
CA PRO A 283 -18.64 58.49 -7.82
C PRO A 283 -19.34 59.47 -8.78
N GLN A 284 -18.63 60.53 -9.20
CA GLN A 284 -19.09 61.44 -10.25
C GLN A 284 -19.54 60.64 -11.48
N ALA A 285 -20.77 60.90 -11.94
CA ALA A 285 -21.30 60.31 -13.16
C ALA A 285 -20.38 60.63 -14.35
N PRO A 286 -20.03 59.64 -15.19
CA PRO A 286 -19.19 59.90 -16.36
C PRO A 286 -19.92 60.85 -17.34
N PRO A 287 -19.18 61.72 -18.04
CA PRO A 287 -19.78 62.68 -18.96
C PRO A 287 -20.54 61.97 -20.09
N ARG A 288 -21.73 62.49 -20.42
CA ARG A 288 -22.56 61.98 -21.53
C ARG A 288 -21.79 62.08 -22.85
N ALA A 289 -21.84 61.01 -23.64
CA ALA A 289 -21.28 60.97 -24.99
C ALA A 289 -21.92 62.05 -25.88
N LEU A 290 -21.08 62.75 -26.65
CA LEU A 290 -21.51 63.73 -27.66
C LEU A 290 -22.19 63.03 -28.84
N PRO A 291 -23.22 63.62 -29.47
CA PRO A 291 -23.83 63.08 -30.68
C PRO A 291 -22.87 63.16 -31.86
N VAL A 292 -22.91 62.15 -32.72
CA VAL A 292 -22.15 62.09 -33.98
C VAL A 292 -22.98 62.73 -35.08
N GLU A 293 -22.49 63.82 -35.66
CA GLU A 293 -22.62 64.20 -37.08
C GLU A 293 -21.31 64.80 -37.57
#